data_AF-A0A6G4RFZ5-F1
#
_entry.id   AF-A0A6G4RFZ5-F1
#
_cell.length_a   1.000
_cell.length_b   1.000
_cell.length_c   1.000
_cell.angle_alpha   90.00
_cell.angle_beta   90.00
_cell.angle_gamma   90.00
#
_symmetry.space_group_name_H-M   'P 1'
#
loop_
_entity.id
_entity.type
_entity.pdbx_description
1 polymer ?
#
loop_
_entity_poly.entity_id
_entity_poly.type
_entity_poly.pdbx_seq_one_letter_code
_entity_poly.pdbx_strand_id
1 'polypeptide(L)'
;MTATAQTGELIVGAYHKIITDAEVVSYNSRSKEAGEQMEIDVVAVDSSNGTQTVYACEVITHLNGSAYSGTPKTDKWADYGNDSYQFSLEKLETKFRADYDYVTRVFDDADEYVLQLWAPYLSDGYLTDGLEQLSAELKDDPEIGTEIDLIVNETYTERVDELRELAAEETKSYGEPAFRFLQILEQVR
;
A
#
# COMPACT_ATOMS: atom_id res chain seq x y z
N MET A 1 6.38 22.72 -3.93
CA MET A 1 7.35 21.64 -3.70
C MET A 1 6.69 20.38 -4.23
N THR A 2 7.29 19.70 -5.21
CA THR A 2 6.85 18.36 -5.61
C THR A 2 7.03 17.45 -4.39
N ALA A 3 5.96 16.76 -3.96
CA ALA A 3 6.09 15.74 -2.93
C ALA A 3 7.09 14.70 -3.44
N THR A 4 8.17 14.51 -2.69
CA THR A 4 9.17 13.48 -2.96
C THR A 4 8.73 12.22 -2.26
N ALA A 5 8.65 11.11 -2.98
CA ALA A 5 8.27 9.83 -2.42
C ALA A 5 9.15 9.46 -1.21
N GLN A 6 8.53 8.95 -0.15
CA GLN A 6 9.25 8.50 1.04
C GLN A 6 9.98 7.18 0.78
N THR A 7 10.96 6.83 1.63
CA THR A 7 11.75 5.60 1.44
C THR A 7 10.88 4.34 1.42
N GLY A 8 9.85 4.26 2.26
CA GLY A 8 8.90 3.14 2.23
C GLY A 8 8.15 3.03 0.92
N GLU A 9 7.64 4.16 0.41
CA GLU A 9 6.96 4.24 -0.88
C GLU A 9 7.88 3.79 -2.02
N LEU A 10 9.13 4.22 -2.03
CA LEU A 10 10.12 3.81 -3.03
C LEU A 10 10.39 2.29 -3.01
N ILE A 11 10.35 1.64 -1.84
CA ILE A 11 10.47 0.18 -1.75
C ILE A 11 9.25 -0.49 -2.38
N VAL A 12 8.04 -0.02 -2.05
CA VAL A 12 6.78 -0.56 -2.61
C VAL A 12 6.71 -0.36 -4.12
N GLY A 13 7.04 0.83 -4.60
CA GLY A 13 7.08 1.12 -6.04
C GLY A 13 8.12 0.27 -6.77
N ALA A 14 9.30 0.07 -6.17
CA ALA A 14 10.29 -0.86 -6.72
C ALA A 14 9.80 -2.31 -6.74
N TYR A 15 9.07 -2.75 -5.71
CA TYR A 15 8.45 -4.08 -5.68
C TYR A 15 7.53 -4.27 -6.87
N HIS A 16 6.57 -3.37 -7.07
CA HIS A 16 5.67 -3.47 -8.21
C HIS A 16 6.39 -3.38 -9.55
N LYS A 17 7.36 -2.45 -9.67
CA LYS A 17 8.06 -2.26 -10.93
C LYS A 17 8.86 -3.49 -11.37
N ILE A 18 9.41 -4.23 -10.42
CA ILE A 18 10.40 -5.27 -10.69
C ILE A 18 9.81 -6.68 -10.50
N ILE A 19 9.06 -6.89 -9.43
CA ILE A 19 8.52 -8.21 -9.05
C ILE A 19 7.16 -8.44 -9.71
N THR A 20 6.25 -7.46 -9.64
CA THR A 20 4.95 -7.57 -10.32
C THR A 20 5.00 -7.12 -11.79
N ASP A 21 6.18 -6.73 -12.28
CA ASP A 21 6.42 -6.23 -13.65
C ASP A 21 5.49 -5.07 -14.09
N ALA A 22 5.02 -4.26 -13.13
CA ALA A 22 4.10 -3.17 -13.40
C ALA A 22 4.71 -2.17 -14.41
N GLU A 23 4.01 -1.89 -15.50
CA GLU A 23 4.48 -0.95 -16.51
C GLU A 23 4.49 0.49 -15.97
N VAL A 24 3.51 0.83 -15.13
CA VAL A 24 3.36 2.16 -14.53
C VAL A 24 3.45 2.07 -13.02
N VAL A 25 4.26 2.94 -12.42
CA VAL A 25 4.30 3.19 -10.98
C VAL A 25 4.25 4.71 -10.76
N SER A 26 3.28 5.17 -10.00
CA SER A 26 3.07 6.57 -9.65
C SER A 26 3.08 6.72 -8.13
N TYR A 27 3.74 7.76 -7.65
CA TYR A 27 3.89 8.05 -6.22
C TYR A 27 3.08 9.30 -5.85
N ASN A 28 2.52 9.32 -4.63
CA ASN A 28 1.79 10.48 -4.09
C ASN A 28 0.67 10.93 -5.04
N SER A 29 -0.11 9.97 -5.55
CA SER A 29 -1.18 10.21 -6.53
C SER A 29 -2.32 10.96 -5.88
N ARG A 30 -2.75 12.06 -6.52
CA ARG A 30 -3.79 12.96 -6.02
C ARG A 30 -4.79 13.30 -7.11
N SER A 31 -6.06 13.41 -6.73
CA SER A 31 -7.15 14.00 -7.50
C SER A 31 -6.85 15.45 -7.84
N LYS A 32 -7.30 15.83 -9.03
CA LYS A 32 -7.25 17.21 -9.52
C LYS A 32 -8.52 17.99 -9.18
N GLU A 33 -9.53 17.32 -8.62
CA GLU A 33 -10.81 17.93 -8.29
C GLU A 33 -10.67 18.91 -7.11
N ALA A 34 -11.22 20.10 -7.30
CA ALA A 34 -11.07 21.18 -6.33
C ALA A 34 -11.82 20.83 -5.03
N GLY A 35 -11.06 20.64 -3.95
CA GLY A 35 -11.59 20.33 -2.62
C GLY A 35 -11.39 18.87 -2.20
N GLU A 36 -11.01 17.97 -3.11
CA GLU A 36 -10.62 16.60 -2.78
C GLU A 36 -9.18 16.58 -2.26
N GLN A 37 -8.99 16.13 -1.02
CA GLN A 37 -7.68 16.02 -0.35
C GLN A 37 -7.27 14.57 -0.05
N MET A 38 -7.67 13.62 -0.90
CA MET A 38 -7.09 12.28 -0.89
C MET A 38 -5.60 12.26 -1.32
N GLU A 39 -4.94 11.15 -1.05
CA GLU A 39 -3.58 10.88 -1.52
C GLU A 39 -3.34 9.39 -1.38
N ILE A 40 -3.04 8.75 -2.52
CA ILE A 40 -2.59 7.36 -2.57
C ILE A 40 -1.06 7.39 -2.61
N ASP A 41 -0.42 6.68 -1.69
CA ASP A 41 1.02 6.70 -1.54
C ASP A 41 1.72 6.11 -2.77
N VAL A 42 1.26 4.95 -3.26
CA VAL A 42 1.71 4.32 -4.51
C VAL A 42 0.53 3.78 -5.31
N VAL A 43 0.50 4.08 -6.61
CA VAL A 43 -0.39 3.42 -7.59
C VAL A 43 0.48 2.67 -8.59
N ALA A 44 0.24 1.38 -8.76
CA ALA A 44 0.91 0.57 -9.78
C ALA A 44 -0.12 -0.01 -10.77
N VAL A 45 0.25 -0.09 -12.03
CA VAL A 45 -0.57 -0.71 -13.08
C VAL A 45 0.26 -1.78 -13.76
N ASP A 46 -0.24 -3.01 -13.67
CA ASP A 46 0.26 -4.18 -14.38
C ASP A 46 -0.74 -4.54 -15.47
N SER A 47 -0.31 -4.55 -16.72
CA SER A 47 -1.09 -4.95 -17.90
C SER A 47 -0.55 -6.22 -18.55
N SER A 48 0.26 -6.99 -17.82
CA SER A 48 0.83 -8.24 -18.29
C SER A 48 -0.28 -9.25 -18.62
N ASN A 49 0.00 -10.13 -19.59
CA ASN A 49 -0.89 -11.24 -19.98
C ASN A 49 -2.30 -10.84 -20.48
N GLY A 50 -2.53 -9.55 -20.75
CA GLY A 50 -3.81 -9.05 -21.28
C GLY A 50 -4.88 -8.80 -20.22
N THR A 51 -4.50 -8.76 -18.95
CA THR A 51 -5.35 -8.34 -17.82
C THR A 51 -4.74 -7.08 -17.20
N GLN A 52 -5.52 -6.01 -17.07
CA GLN A 52 -5.07 -4.79 -16.39
C GLN A 52 -5.46 -4.84 -14.91
N THR A 53 -4.45 -4.95 -14.04
CA THR A 53 -4.59 -4.88 -12.59
C THR A 53 -4.05 -3.55 -12.08
N VAL A 54 -4.88 -2.82 -11.34
CA VAL A 54 -4.52 -1.55 -10.70
C VAL A 54 -4.36 -1.77 -9.19
N TYR A 55 -3.15 -1.55 -8.69
CA TYR A 55 -2.83 -1.62 -7.27
C TYR A 55 -2.89 -0.21 -6.67
N ALA A 56 -3.70 -0.03 -5.63
CA ALA A 56 -3.73 1.17 -4.80
C ALA A 56 -3.12 0.85 -3.43
N CYS A 57 -1.95 1.42 -3.16
CA CYS A 57 -1.11 1.01 -2.05
C CYS A 57 -0.97 2.13 -1.02
N GLU A 58 -1.32 1.81 0.21
CA GLU A 58 -1.12 2.64 1.40
C GLU A 58 0.13 2.17 2.14
N VAL A 59 1.01 3.10 2.52
CA VAL A 59 2.34 2.78 3.04
C VAL A 59 2.57 3.37 4.43
N ILE A 60 2.69 2.49 5.42
CA ILE A 60 3.06 2.86 6.79
C ILE A 60 4.54 2.54 6.99
N THR A 61 5.32 3.54 7.44
CA THR A 61 6.77 3.39 7.66
C THR A 61 7.19 3.39 9.12
N HIS A 62 6.22 3.53 10.04
CA HIS A 62 6.49 3.53 11.47
C HIS A 62 6.96 2.15 11.95
N LEU A 63 8.08 2.13 12.70
CA LEU A 63 8.70 0.89 13.21
C LEU A 63 8.30 0.55 14.65
N ASN A 64 7.43 1.35 15.27
CA ASN A 64 6.97 1.18 16.65
C ASN A 64 5.68 0.35 16.75
N GLY A 65 5.17 -0.17 15.62
CA GLY A 65 3.97 -1.01 15.58
C GLY A 65 2.65 -0.26 15.64
N SER A 66 2.67 1.08 15.53
CA SER A 66 1.47 1.92 15.43
C SER A 66 1.25 2.40 13.99
N ALA A 67 0.01 2.37 13.52
CA ALA A 67 -0.36 2.90 12.22
C ALA A 67 -0.57 4.42 12.25
N TYR A 68 -1.57 4.90 12.99
CA TYR A 68 -1.88 6.33 13.09
C TYR A 68 -2.21 6.77 14.52
N SER A 69 -1.93 8.04 14.81
CA SER A 69 -2.26 8.67 16.10
C SER A 69 -3.38 9.69 15.94
N GLY A 70 -4.37 9.65 16.83
CA GLY A 70 -5.48 10.59 16.83
C GLY A 70 -6.60 10.15 17.78
N THR A 71 -7.78 10.73 17.59
CA THR A 71 -8.99 10.41 18.36
C THR A 71 -10.07 9.95 17.40
N PRO A 72 -10.66 8.75 17.61
CA PRO A 72 -11.72 8.26 16.75
C PRO A 72 -12.92 9.21 16.80
N LYS A 73 -13.61 9.35 15.68
CA LYS A 73 -14.84 10.16 15.59
C LYS A 73 -16.08 9.31 15.85
N THR A 74 -15.95 8.00 15.76
CA THR A 74 -17.06 7.04 15.92
C THR A 74 -16.63 5.86 16.78
N ASP A 75 -17.61 5.15 17.34
CA ASP A 75 -17.38 3.94 18.14
C ASP A 75 -17.39 2.65 17.30
N LYS A 76 -17.34 2.75 15.95
CA LYS A 76 -17.43 1.58 15.04
C LYS A 76 -16.40 0.50 15.40
N TRP A 77 -15.18 0.95 15.71
CA TRP A 77 -14.04 0.08 15.98
C TRP A 77 -13.82 -0.18 17.48
N ALA A 78 -14.79 0.13 18.34
CA ALA A 78 -14.62 0.11 19.80
C ALA A 78 -14.19 -1.25 20.38
N ASP A 79 -14.49 -2.34 19.69
CA ASP A 79 -14.09 -3.70 20.09
C ASP A 79 -12.60 -4.00 19.81
N TYR A 80 -11.93 -3.16 19.01
CA TYR A 80 -10.53 -3.33 18.56
C TYR A 80 -9.55 -2.48 19.37
N GLY A 81 -9.70 -2.52 20.69
CA GLY A 81 -8.74 -1.93 21.64
C GLY A 81 -8.97 -0.44 21.93
N ASN A 82 -7.88 0.28 22.23
CA ASN A 82 -7.93 1.68 22.65
C ASN A 82 -8.17 2.67 21.49
N ASP A 83 -8.41 3.94 21.82
CA ASP A 83 -8.65 5.04 20.89
C ASP A 83 -7.63 5.13 19.74
N SER A 84 -6.36 4.79 19.96
CA SER A 84 -5.34 4.84 18.91
C SER A 84 -5.54 3.76 17.85
N TYR A 85 -5.93 2.55 18.25
CA TYR A 85 -6.25 1.48 17.31
C TYR A 85 -7.53 1.81 16.55
N GLN A 86 -8.57 2.27 17.26
CA GLN A 86 -9.83 2.70 16.66
C GLN A 86 -9.63 3.81 15.63
N PHE A 87 -8.84 4.83 15.98
CA PHE A 87 -8.52 5.91 15.06
C PHE A 87 -7.73 5.43 13.85
N SER A 88 -6.83 4.47 14.02
CA SER A 88 -6.07 3.89 12.90
C SER A 88 -6.99 3.19 11.92
N LEU A 89 -7.91 2.36 12.42
CA LEU A 89 -8.89 1.63 11.60
C LEU A 89 -9.86 2.58 10.89
N GLU A 90 -10.40 3.59 11.59
CA GLU A 90 -11.27 4.61 10.99
C GLU A 90 -10.57 5.38 9.86
N LYS A 91 -9.29 5.73 10.09
CA LYS A 91 -8.50 6.44 9.09
C LYS A 91 -8.20 5.56 7.88
N LEU A 92 -7.77 4.31 8.10
CA LEU A 92 -7.48 3.37 7.02
C LEU A 92 -8.73 3.05 6.21
N GLU A 93 -9.88 2.86 6.85
CA GLU A 93 -11.16 2.71 6.15
C GLU A 93 -11.45 3.91 5.25
N THR A 94 -11.29 5.13 5.80
CA THR A 94 -11.51 6.36 5.03
C THR A 94 -10.57 6.45 3.83
N LYS A 95 -9.28 6.08 4.01
CA LYS A 95 -8.30 6.08 2.92
C LYS A 95 -8.67 5.06 1.85
N PHE A 96 -8.83 3.79 2.21
CA PHE A 96 -9.11 2.72 1.24
C PHE A 96 -10.39 2.95 0.43
N ARG A 97 -11.45 3.50 1.03
CA ARG A 97 -12.66 3.89 0.30
C ARG A 97 -12.36 5.00 -0.72
N ALA A 98 -11.66 6.05 -0.31
CA ALA A 98 -11.26 7.14 -1.20
C ALA A 98 -10.29 6.69 -2.30
N ASP A 99 -9.40 5.76 -1.99
CA ASP A 99 -8.41 5.21 -2.92
C ASP A 99 -9.12 4.35 -3.98
N TYR A 100 -10.04 3.48 -3.56
CA TYR A 100 -10.87 2.69 -4.46
C TYR A 100 -11.71 3.58 -5.39
N ASP A 101 -12.42 4.57 -4.83
CA ASP A 101 -13.21 5.54 -5.61
C ASP A 101 -12.36 6.30 -6.63
N TYR A 102 -11.11 6.63 -6.26
CA TYR A 102 -10.19 7.30 -7.16
C TYR A 102 -9.72 6.39 -8.29
N VAL A 103 -9.22 5.19 -7.98
CA VAL A 103 -8.64 4.31 -9.00
C VAL A 103 -9.69 3.78 -9.97
N THR A 104 -10.88 3.43 -9.50
CA THR A 104 -11.99 2.99 -10.36
C THR A 104 -12.54 4.10 -11.25
N ARG A 105 -12.41 5.36 -10.83
CA ARG A 105 -12.79 6.51 -11.66
C ARG A 105 -11.71 6.89 -12.68
N VAL A 106 -10.43 6.71 -12.36
CA VAL A 106 -9.31 7.07 -13.25
C VAL A 106 -9.01 5.97 -14.25
N PHE A 107 -9.15 4.72 -13.83
CA PHE A 107 -8.89 3.51 -14.63
C PHE A 107 -10.18 2.71 -14.82
N ASP A 108 -11.26 3.37 -15.26
CA ASP A 108 -12.63 2.82 -15.35
C ASP A 108 -12.80 1.56 -16.22
N ASP A 109 -11.83 1.28 -17.08
CA ASP A 109 -11.78 0.09 -17.94
C ASP A 109 -10.79 -0.99 -17.44
N ALA A 110 -10.22 -0.87 -16.23
CA ALA A 110 -9.35 -1.91 -15.67
C ALA A 110 -10.14 -3.18 -15.31
N ASP A 111 -9.48 -4.34 -15.46
CA ASP A 111 -10.10 -5.64 -15.19
C ASP A 111 -10.16 -5.93 -13.68
N GLU A 112 -9.13 -5.51 -12.93
CA GLU A 112 -8.97 -5.81 -11.51
C GLU A 112 -8.44 -4.61 -10.73
N TYR A 113 -8.92 -4.46 -9.49
CA TYR A 113 -8.46 -3.45 -8.54
C TYR A 113 -8.06 -4.11 -7.22
N VAL A 114 -6.84 -3.85 -6.78
CA VAL A 114 -6.27 -4.44 -5.56
C VAL A 114 -5.90 -3.33 -4.60
N LEU A 115 -6.50 -3.33 -3.42
CA LEU A 115 -6.13 -2.44 -2.32
C LEU A 115 -5.04 -3.10 -1.50
N GLN A 116 -3.97 -2.37 -1.16
CA GLN A 116 -2.86 -2.93 -0.40
C GLN A 116 -2.48 -2.05 0.79
N LEU A 117 -2.21 -2.70 1.93
CA LEU A 117 -1.56 -2.06 3.07
C LEU A 117 -0.14 -2.59 3.21
N TRP A 118 0.85 -1.72 3.07
CA TRP A 118 2.25 -2.04 3.27
C TRP A 118 2.74 -1.49 4.61
N ALA A 119 3.19 -2.37 5.51
CA ALA A 119 3.78 -1.93 6.77
C ALA A 119 4.87 -2.90 7.25
N PRO A 120 6.09 -2.42 7.56
CA PRO A 120 7.17 -3.29 8.04
C PRO A 120 6.85 -3.90 9.40
N TYR A 121 6.08 -3.21 10.23
CA TYR A 121 5.66 -3.72 11.53
C TYR A 121 4.35 -3.09 12.00
N LEU A 122 3.39 -3.92 12.37
CA LEU A 122 2.17 -3.59 13.10
C LEU A 122 2.05 -4.50 14.32
N SER A 123 1.52 -3.95 15.42
CA SER A 123 1.30 -4.73 16.63
C SER A 123 0.21 -5.79 16.41
N ASP A 124 0.53 -7.06 16.69
CA ASP A 124 -0.44 -8.16 16.61
C ASP A 124 -1.59 -8.00 17.63
N GLY A 125 -2.73 -8.61 17.31
CA GLY A 125 -3.95 -8.58 18.11
C GLY A 125 -4.90 -7.50 17.60
N TYR A 126 -5.35 -6.60 18.48
CA TYR A 126 -6.44 -5.67 18.16
C TYR A 126 -6.31 -4.92 16.83
N LEU A 127 -5.11 -4.46 16.46
CA LEU A 127 -4.93 -3.76 15.19
C LEU A 127 -5.02 -4.70 13.99
N THR A 128 -4.33 -5.84 14.02
CA THR A 128 -4.36 -6.81 12.93
C THR A 128 -5.74 -7.45 12.79
N ASP A 129 -6.39 -7.80 13.90
CA ASP A 129 -7.76 -8.34 13.91
C ASP A 129 -8.76 -7.33 13.33
N GLY A 130 -8.58 -6.04 13.66
CA GLY A 130 -9.41 -4.97 13.10
C GLY A 130 -9.17 -4.73 11.62
N LEU A 131 -7.93 -4.91 11.13
CA LEU A 131 -7.61 -4.83 9.70
C LEU A 131 -8.20 -5.99 8.92
N GLU A 132 -8.19 -7.20 9.47
CA GLU A 132 -8.87 -8.36 8.88
C GLU A 132 -10.38 -8.11 8.79
N GLN A 133 -10.99 -7.58 9.85
CA GLN A 133 -12.40 -7.19 9.84
C GLN A 133 -12.70 -6.10 8.80
N LEU A 134 -11.88 -5.05 8.72
CA LEU A 134 -12.03 -4.00 7.71
C LEU A 134 -11.92 -4.57 6.30
N SER A 135 -10.93 -5.43 6.06
CA SER A 135 -10.73 -6.11 4.77
C SER A 135 -11.96 -6.93 4.38
N ALA A 136 -12.53 -7.69 5.32
CA ALA A 136 -13.77 -8.43 5.11
C ALA A 136 -14.98 -7.52 4.83
N GLU A 137 -15.11 -6.40 5.55
CA GLU A 137 -16.18 -5.42 5.31
C GLU A 137 -16.12 -4.78 3.93
N LEU A 138 -14.93 -4.43 3.44
CA LEU A 138 -14.76 -3.87 2.08
C LEU A 138 -15.07 -4.92 1.00
N LYS A 139 -14.74 -6.18 1.25
CA LYS A 139 -15.07 -7.30 0.35
C LYS A 139 -16.57 -7.54 0.25
N ASP A 140 -17.29 -7.45 1.38
CA ASP A 140 -18.74 -7.65 1.44
C ASP A 140 -19.52 -6.39 1.00
N ASP A 141 -18.87 -5.23 0.89
CA ASP A 141 -19.45 -3.99 0.41
C ASP A 141 -19.76 -4.09 -1.10
N PRO A 142 -21.03 -3.96 -1.54
CA PRO A 142 -21.39 -4.12 -2.94
C PRO A 142 -20.83 -3.02 -3.86
N GLU A 143 -20.36 -1.90 -3.32
CA GLU A 143 -19.72 -0.83 -4.10
C GLU A 143 -18.24 -1.11 -4.33
N ILE A 144 -17.58 -1.84 -3.42
CA ILE A 144 -16.13 -2.10 -3.45
C ILE A 144 -15.83 -3.52 -3.89
N GLY A 145 -16.42 -4.53 -3.24
CA GLY A 145 -16.34 -5.92 -3.67
C GLY A 145 -14.92 -6.51 -3.69
N THR A 146 -13.96 -5.88 -3.02
CA THR A 146 -12.55 -6.32 -2.98
C THR A 146 -12.00 -6.23 -1.55
N GLU A 147 -11.03 -7.10 -1.24
CA GLU A 147 -10.37 -7.15 0.06
C GLU A 147 -9.07 -6.34 0.04
N ILE A 148 -8.57 -6.01 1.23
CA ILE A 148 -7.24 -5.41 1.39
C ILE A 148 -6.21 -6.53 1.46
N ASP A 149 -5.22 -6.49 0.57
CA ASP A 149 -4.01 -7.29 0.66
C ASP A 149 -3.10 -6.72 1.76
N LEU A 150 -3.03 -7.42 2.89
CA LEU A 150 -2.29 -7.00 4.07
C LEU A 150 -0.83 -7.46 3.98
N ILE A 151 0.02 -6.61 3.42
CA ILE A 151 1.45 -6.83 3.27
C ILE A 151 2.16 -6.23 4.49
N VAL A 152 1.98 -6.91 5.62
CA VAL A 152 2.45 -6.46 6.93
C VAL A 152 3.34 -7.51 7.60
N ASN A 153 4.19 -7.09 8.55
CA ASN A 153 5.00 -7.99 9.38
C ASN A 153 5.84 -9.00 8.55
N GLU A 154 5.59 -10.30 8.70
CA GLU A 154 6.31 -11.36 7.99
C GLU A 154 6.09 -11.27 6.48
N THR A 155 4.87 -11.03 6.01
CA THR A 155 4.57 -10.85 4.58
C THR A 155 5.34 -9.68 3.98
N TYR A 156 5.47 -8.56 4.70
CA TYR A 156 6.30 -7.43 4.27
C TYR A 156 7.77 -7.84 4.12
N THR A 157 8.28 -8.59 5.10
CA THR A 157 9.66 -9.08 5.10
C THR A 157 9.91 -9.97 3.89
N GLU A 158 9.00 -10.90 3.60
CA GLU A 158 9.05 -11.77 2.44
C GLU A 158 9.11 -10.97 1.13
N ARG A 159 8.25 -9.95 0.95
CA ARG A 159 8.26 -9.12 -0.26
C ARG A 159 9.57 -8.33 -0.44
N VAL A 160 10.12 -7.83 0.66
CA VAL A 160 11.41 -7.12 0.60
C VAL A 160 12.55 -8.09 0.33
N ASP A 161 12.51 -9.31 0.87
CA ASP A 161 13.53 -10.32 0.60
C ASP A 161 13.48 -10.80 -0.86
N GLU A 162 12.29 -10.96 -1.48
CA GLU A 162 12.17 -11.21 -2.92
C GLU A 162 12.89 -10.14 -3.76
N LEU A 163 12.71 -8.85 -3.41
CA LEU A 163 13.42 -7.75 -4.05
C LEU A 163 14.93 -7.83 -3.85
N ARG A 164 15.39 -8.21 -2.64
CA ARG A 164 16.81 -8.28 -2.30
C ARG A 164 17.50 -9.44 -2.99
N GLU A 165 16.86 -10.61 -3.05
CA GLU A 165 17.35 -11.77 -3.77
C GLU A 165 17.58 -11.44 -5.24
N LEU A 166 16.59 -10.82 -5.90
CA LEU A 166 16.76 -10.39 -7.29
C LEU A 166 17.82 -9.30 -7.45
N ALA A 167 17.93 -8.37 -6.50
CA ALA A 167 18.96 -7.33 -6.52
C ALA A 167 20.39 -7.89 -6.37
N ALA A 168 20.56 -9.04 -5.73
CA ALA A 168 21.84 -9.73 -5.60
C ALA A 168 22.29 -10.39 -6.92
N GLU A 169 21.34 -10.78 -7.77
CA GLU A 169 21.62 -11.46 -9.04
C GLU A 169 21.70 -10.50 -10.23
N GLU A 170 20.91 -9.42 -10.22
CA GLU A 170 20.76 -8.50 -11.34
C GLU A 170 21.61 -7.22 -11.17
N THR A 171 22.24 -6.76 -12.26
CA THR A 171 23.09 -5.55 -12.26
C THR A 171 22.54 -4.41 -13.11
N LYS A 172 21.55 -4.69 -13.95
CA LYS A 172 20.84 -3.71 -14.77
C LYS A 172 20.18 -2.67 -13.88
N SER A 173 20.28 -1.41 -14.29
CA SER A 173 19.55 -0.31 -13.67
C SER A 173 18.15 -0.22 -14.27
N TYR A 174 17.13 -0.29 -13.42
CA TYR A 174 15.72 -0.19 -13.81
C TYR A 174 15.14 1.22 -13.63
N GLY A 175 15.96 2.17 -13.16
CA GLY A 175 15.48 3.52 -12.84
C GLY A 175 14.79 3.64 -11.47
N GLU A 176 14.72 2.55 -10.71
CA GLU A 176 14.12 2.51 -9.36
C GLU A 176 15.18 2.74 -8.26
N PRO A 177 15.13 3.86 -7.51
CA PRO A 177 16.18 4.19 -6.54
C PRO A 177 16.30 3.18 -5.39
N ALA A 178 15.18 2.66 -4.87
CA ALA A 178 15.20 1.67 -3.79
C ALA A 178 15.84 0.35 -4.26
N PHE A 179 15.43 -0.17 -5.42
CA PHE A 179 16.05 -1.37 -5.99
C PHE A 179 17.54 -1.16 -6.26
N ARG A 180 17.92 0.01 -6.81
CA ARG A 180 19.33 0.33 -7.04
C ARG A 180 20.13 0.37 -5.74
N PHE A 181 19.54 0.87 -4.66
CA PHE A 181 20.16 0.86 -3.34
C PHE A 181 20.39 -0.58 -2.85
N LEU A 182 19.41 -1.46 -2.99
CA LEU A 182 19.56 -2.88 -2.67
C LEU A 182 20.66 -3.55 -3.50
N GLN A 183 20.69 -3.32 -4.82
CA GLN A 183 21.77 -3.84 -5.68
C GLN A 183 23.15 -3.40 -5.22
N ILE A 184 23.29 -2.15 -4.76
CA ILE A 184 24.58 -1.67 -4.22
C ILE A 184 24.92 -2.44 -2.95
N LEU A 185 23.98 -2.57 -2.00
CA LEU A 185 24.22 -3.27 -0.74
C LEU A 185 24.62 -4.74 -0.95
N GLU A 186 23.96 -5.44 -1.86
CA GLU A 186 24.22 -6.87 -2.12
C GLU A 186 25.53 -7.10 -2.90
N GLN A 187 26.08 -6.09 -3.57
CA GLN A 187 27.30 -6.21 -4.39
C GLN A 187 28.58 -5.66 -3.71
N VAL A 188 28.44 -4.93 -2.60
CA VAL A 188 29.59 -4.39 -1.84
C VAL A 188 30.40 -5.53 -1.19
N ARG A 189 31.73 -5.39 -1.22
CA ARG A 189 32.70 -6.40 -0.72
C ARG A 189 33.58 -5.83 0.37
#